data_AF-A0A2M7PNT2-F1
#
_entry.id   AF-A0A2M7PNT2-F1
#
_cell.length_a   1.000
_cell.length_b   1.000
_cell.length_c   1.000
_cell.angle_alpha   90.00
_cell.angle_beta   90.00
_cell.angle_gamma   90.00
#
_symmetry.space_group_name_H-M   'P 1'
#
loop_
_entity.id
_entity.type
_entity.pdbx_description
1 polymer ?
#
loop_
_entity_poly.entity_id
_entity_poly.type
_entity_poly.pdbx_seq_one_letter_code
_entity_poly.pdbx_strand_id
1 'polypeptide(L)'
;YTQTSGIFQIFCLYGLLLPIDRFIGVALDSVNRPKQNFFKVVYMTLSNIIGDSIVVFGLTYIILMSSVVTLLLSGVYESSVLVLVSTTFTTITILELVAIITILFTIIGIMVGFYYLNQEMKIRYRMILIEGFLFYWEFFKRLIHPGDKQKLYF
;
A
#
# COMPACT_ATOMS: atom_id res chain seq x y z
N TYR A 1 -21.55 7.78 5.48
CA TYR A 1 -20.21 7.90 6.12
C TYR A 1 -19.61 6.56 6.55
N THR A 2 -20.38 5.63 7.14
CA THR A 2 -19.86 4.31 7.55
C THR A 2 -19.30 3.48 6.39
N GLN A 3 -19.92 3.57 5.19
CA GLN A 3 -19.47 2.81 4.02
C GLN A 3 -18.15 3.32 3.41
N THR A 4 -17.85 4.61 3.51
CA THR A 4 -16.57 5.18 3.00
C THR A 4 -15.40 4.98 3.98
N SER A 5 -15.70 4.60 5.24
CA SER A 5 -14.68 4.37 6.27
C SER A 5 -13.70 3.26 5.88
N GLY A 6 -14.17 2.21 5.20
CA GLY A 6 -13.32 1.08 4.79
C GLY A 6 -12.24 1.51 3.80
N ILE A 7 -12.63 2.29 2.78
CA ILE A 7 -11.71 2.83 1.76
C ILE A 7 -10.65 3.71 2.41
N PHE A 8 -11.05 4.58 3.35
CA PHE A 8 -10.11 5.45 4.06
C PHE A 8 -9.08 4.66 4.88
N GLN A 9 -9.50 3.59 5.58
CA GLN A 9 -8.59 2.74 6.35
C GLN A 9 -7.57 2.04 5.45
N ILE A 10 -8.00 1.58 4.27
CA ILE A 10 -7.12 0.97 3.26
C ILE A 10 -6.07 2.00 2.80
N PHE A 11 -6.47 3.24 2.51
CA PHE A 11 -5.52 4.30 2.17
C PHE A 11 -4.58 4.70 3.32
N CYS A 12 -5.03 4.64 4.57
CA CYS A 12 -4.14 4.87 5.72
C CYS A 12 -3.06 3.79 5.81
N LEU A 13 -3.41 2.52 5.61
CA LEU A 13 -2.44 1.42 5.55
C LEU A 13 -1.46 1.60 4.39
N TYR A 14 -1.97 1.98 3.22
CA TYR A 14 -1.13 2.33 2.07
C TYR A 14 -0.13 3.45 2.39
N GLY A 15 -0.57 4.49 3.10
CA GLY A 15 0.30 5.59 3.54
C GLY A 15 1.48 5.15 4.40
N LEU A 16 1.34 4.05 5.15
CA LEU A 16 2.43 3.46 5.95
C LEU A 16 3.48 2.73 5.07
N LEU A 17 3.09 2.23 3.90
CA LEU A 17 3.98 1.53 2.97
C LEU A 17 4.86 2.49 2.15
N LEU A 18 4.38 3.71 1.88
CA LEU A 18 5.11 4.73 1.11
C LEU A 18 6.49 5.11 1.67
N PRO A 19 6.67 5.33 3.00
CA PRO A 19 7.99 5.53 3.58
C PRO A 19 8.97 4.41 3.26
N ILE A 20 8.52 3.15 3.33
CA ILE A 20 9.35 1.97 3.06
C ILE A 20 9.80 1.97 1.60
N ASP A 21 8.87 2.23 0.68
CA ASP A 21 9.17 2.32 -0.75
C ASP A 21 10.25 3.38 -1.03
N ARG A 22 10.09 4.57 -0.45
CA ARG A 22 11.02 5.69 -0.58
C ARG A 22 12.39 5.37 0.00
N PHE A 23 12.46 4.73 1.17
CA PHE A 23 13.74 4.34 1.77
C PHE A 23 14.51 3.34 0.91
N ILE A 24 13.82 2.37 0.29
CA ILE A 24 14.46 1.41 -0.62
C ILE A 24 15.01 2.14 -1.86
N GLY A 25 14.28 3.12 -2.39
CA GLY A 25 14.75 3.93 -3.51
C GLY A 25 16.03 4.70 -3.16
N VAL A 26 16.04 5.40 -2.02
CA VAL A 26 17.22 6.11 -1.54
C VAL A 26 18.39 5.16 -1.26
N ALA A 27 18.14 3.96 -0.74
CA ALA A 27 19.16 2.94 -0.54
C ALA A 27 19.79 2.47 -1.86
N LEU A 28 18.96 2.22 -2.89
CA LEU A 28 19.44 1.89 -4.24
C LEU A 28 20.27 3.01 -4.86
N ASP A 29 19.85 4.26 -4.68
CA ASP A 29 20.59 5.43 -5.14
C ASP A 29 21.95 5.55 -4.39
N SER A 30 21.97 5.26 -3.09
CA SER A 30 23.17 5.32 -2.24
C SER A 30 24.21 4.24 -2.60
N VAL A 31 23.79 3.08 -3.11
CA VAL A 31 24.68 2.03 -3.62
C VAL A 31 25.09 2.24 -5.09
N ASN A 32 24.87 3.45 -5.62
CA ASN A 32 25.20 3.86 -6.98
C ASN A 32 24.44 3.07 -8.07
N ARG A 33 23.20 2.65 -7.77
CA ARG A 33 22.29 1.94 -8.69
C ARG A 33 20.97 2.69 -8.94
N PRO A 34 20.98 3.97 -9.34
CA PRO A 34 19.77 4.74 -9.58
C PRO A 34 18.92 4.20 -10.74
N LYS A 35 19.54 3.49 -11.70
CA LYS A 35 18.81 2.84 -12.80
C LYS A 35 17.82 1.78 -12.30
N GLN A 36 18.19 1.01 -11.28
CA GLN A 36 17.32 -0.02 -10.70
C GLN A 36 16.16 0.60 -9.91
N ASN A 37 16.41 1.70 -9.20
CA ASN A 37 15.36 2.49 -8.55
C ASN A 37 14.34 3.02 -9.57
N PHE A 38 14.83 3.57 -10.69
CA PHE A 38 13.96 4.01 -11.80
C PHE A 38 13.09 2.87 -12.35
N PHE A 39 13.69 1.72 -12.68
CA PHE A 39 12.92 0.58 -13.22
C PHE A 39 11.89 0.06 -12.22
N LYS A 40 12.24 -0.03 -10.93
CA LYS A 40 11.29 -0.40 -9.87
C LYS A 40 10.07 0.52 -9.85
N VAL A 41 10.29 1.84 -9.86
CA VAL A 41 9.19 2.82 -9.86
C VAL A 41 8.35 2.71 -11.13
N VAL A 42 8.98 2.58 -12.30
CA VAL A 42 8.27 2.39 -13.57
C VAL A 42 7.39 1.13 -13.54
N TYR A 43 7.92 -0.01 -13.08
CA TYR A 43 7.12 -1.24 -12.95
C TYR A 43 5.98 -1.09 -11.95
N MET A 44 6.19 -0.43 -10.82
CA MET A 44 5.14 -0.15 -9.84
C MET A 44 4.02 0.70 -10.45
N THR A 45 4.36 1.82 -11.08
CA THR A 45 3.38 2.76 -11.64
C THR A 45 2.64 2.16 -12.83
N LEU A 46 3.34 1.48 -13.74
CA LEU A 46 2.70 0.85 -14.90
C LEU A 46 1.71 -0.25 -14.47
N SER A 47 2.09 -1.07 -13.48
CA SER A 47 1.20 -2.12 -12.98
C SER A 47 -0.05 -1.53 -12.33
N ASN A 48 0.09 -0.45 -11.56
CA ASN A 48 -1.06 0.29 -11.00
C ASN A 48 -1.99 0.82 -12.11
N ILE A 49 -1.45 1.54 -13.10
CA ILE A 49 -2.26 2.11 -14.18
C ILE A 49 -3.01 1.02 -14.96
N ILE A 50 -2.34 -0.10 -15.25
CA ILE A 50 -2.95 -1.23 -15.96
C ILE A 50 -4.06 -1.86 -15.12
N GLY A 51 -3.80 -2.11 -13.83
CA GLY A 51 -4.80 -2.67 -12.92
C GLY A 51 -6.04 -1.80 -12.78
N ASP A 52 -5.84 -0.51 -12.57
CA ASP A 52 -6.93 0.46 -12.44
C ASP A 52 -7.75 0.53 -13.73
N SER A 53 -7.08 0.53 -14.89
CA SER A 53 -7.75 0.50 -16.19
C SER A 53 -8.59 -0.76 -16.37
N ILE A 54 -8.09 -1.93 -15.96
CA ILE A 54 -8.83 -3.20 -16.06
C ILE A 54 -10.08 -3.17 -15.16
N VAL A 55 -9.98 -2.67 -13.94
CA VAL A 55 -11.14 -2.60 -13.04
C VAL A 55 -12.18 -1.62 -13.55
N VAL A 56 -11.75 -0.43 -13.95
CA VAL A 56 -12.67 0.64 -14.38
C VAL A 56 -13.35 0.28 -15.70
N PHE A 57 -12.63 -0.27 -16.69
CA PHE A 57 -13.22 -0.55 -18.01
C PHE A 57 -13.79 -1.95 -18.13
N GLY A 58 -13.20 -2.96 -17.47
CA GLY A 58 -13.67 -4.35 -17.57
C GLY A 58 -14.71 -4.71 -16.52
N LEU A 59 -14.40 -4.42 -15.25
CA LEU A 59 -15.17 -4.97 -14.13
C LEU A 59 -16.44 -4.15 -13.82
N THR A 60 -16.46 -2.86 -14.13
CA THR A 60 -17.61 -1.97 -13.92
C THR A 60 -18.89 -2.52 -14.56
N TYR A 61 -18.83 -3.01 -15.80
CA TYR A 61 -20.00 -3.56 -16.48
C TYR A 61 -20.52 -4.82 -15.79
N ILE A 62 -19.62 -5.69 -15.35
CA ILE A 62 -19.97 -6.95 -14.68
C ILE A 62 -20.64 -6.68 -13.33
N ILE A 63 -20.08 -5.74 -12.55
CA ILE A 63 -20.60 -5.36 -11.22
C ILE A 63 -21.96 -4.66 -11.35
N LEU A 64 -22.14 -3.79 -12.34
CA LEU A 64 -23.42 -3.13 -12.58
C LEU A 64 -24.52 -4.15 -12.86
N MET A 65 -24.23 -5.13 -13.72
CA MET A 65 -25.20 -6.20 -14.04
C MET A 65 -25.51 -7.08 -12.82
N SER A 66 -24.51 -7.48 -12.03
CA SER A 66 -24.74 -8.31 -10.83
C SER A 66 -25.55 -7.57 -9.76
N SER A 67 -25.36 -6.26 -9.63
CA SER A 67 -26.08 -5.41 -8.69
C SER A 67 -27.56 -5.29 -9.06
N VAL A 68 -27.85 -5.07 -10.35
CA VAL A 68 -29.22 -5.03 -10.87
C VAL A 68 -29.91 -6.38 -10.68
N VAL A 69 -29.24 -7.48 -10.99
CA VAL A 69 -29.78 -8.84 -10.80
C VAL A 69 -30.09 -9.11 -9.32
N THR A 70 -29.18 -8.77 -8.40
CA THR A 70 -29.38 -8.96 -6.96
C THR A 70 -30.59 -8.20 -6.44
N LEU A 71 -30.81 -6.98 -6.92
CA LEU A 71 -31.91 -6.11 -6.51
C LEU A 71 -33.27 -6.53 -7.11
N LEU A 72 -33.26 -7.08 -8.33
CA LEU A 72 -34.46 -7.69 -8.90
C LEU A 72 -34.87 -8.96 -8.14
N LEU A 73 -33.89 -9.78 -7.73
CA LEU A 73 -34.12 -10.97 -6.92
C LEU A 73 -34.62 -10.63 -5.50
N SER A 74 -34.30 -9.44 -4.97
CA SER A 74 -34.83 -8.99 -3.68
C SER A 74 -36.28 -8.47 -3.74
N GLY A 75 -36.88 -8.41 -4.95
CA GLY A 75 -38.28 -8.04 -5.15
C GLY A 75 -38.55 -6.53 -5.11
N VAL A 76 -37.51 -5.69 -5.23
CA VAL A 76 -37.63 -4.23 -5.25
C VAL A 76 -37.72 -3.75 -6.70
N TYR A 77 -38.89 -3.23 -7.09
CA TYR A 77 -39.15 -2.81 -8.49
C TYR A 77 -39.28 -1.29 -8.67
N GLU A 78 -39.11 -0.50 -7.61
CA GLU A 78 -39.15 0.97 -7.74
C GLU A 78 -37.95 1.48 -8.54
N SER A 79 -38.20 2.10 -9.70
CA SER A 79 -37.14 2.51 -10.64
C SER A 79 -36.17 3.55 -10.05
N SER A 80 -36.66 4.45 -9.20
CA SER A 80 -35.84 5.44 -8.48
C SER A 80 -34.87 4.77 -7.51
N VAL A 81 -35.37 3.81 -6.71
CA VAL A 81 -34.58 3.03 -5.77
C VAL A 81 -33.60 2.11 -6.50
N LEU A 82 -34.02 1.52 -7.63
CA LEU A 82 -33.20 0.63 -8.44
C LEU A 82 -31.93 1.31 -8.97
N VAL A 83 -32.08 2.51 -9.53
CA VAL A 83 -30.96 3.28 -10.07
C VAL A 83 -30.06 3.78 -8.95
N LEU A 84 -30.62 4.28 -7.84
CA LEU A 84 -29.84 4.81 -6.74
C LEU A 84 -28.99 3.72 -6.05
N VAL A 85 -29.59 2.57 -5.75
CA VAL A 85 -28.92 1.48 -5.04
C VAL A 85 -27.86 0.81 -5.93
N SER A 86 -28.17 0.53 -7.20
CA SER A 86 -27.23 -0.11 -8.13
C SER A 86 -25.99 0.75 -8.39
N THR A 87 -26.15 2.06 -8.59
CA THR A 87 -25.03 2.99 -8.82
C THR A 87 -24.17 3.20 -7.58
N THR A 88 -24.79 3.33 -6.41
CA THR A 88 -24.06 3.49 -5.13
C THR A 88 -23.25 2.24 -4.81
N PHE A 89 -23.84 1.06 -4.94
CA PHE A 89 -23.15 -0.22 -4.69
C PHE A 89 -21.99 -0.43 -5.67
N THR A 90 -22.22 -0.19 -6.97
CA THR A 90 -21.18 -0.34 -8.00
C THR A 90 -20.00 0.60 -7.76
N THR A 91 -20.27 1.85 -7.37
CA THR A 91 -19.21 2.84 -7.14
C THR A 91 -18.34 2.47 -5.94
N ILE A 92 -18.94 2.06 -4.83
CA ILE A 92 -18.21 1.69 -3.60
C ILE A 92 -17.33 0.46 -3.84
N THR A 93 -17.89 -0.58 -4.45
CA THR A 93 -17.16 -1.82 -4.74
C THR A 93 -15.99 -1.59 -5.70
N ILE A 94 -16.14 -0.73 -6.71
CA ILE A 94 -15.03 -0.34 -7.60
C ILE A 94 -13.92 0.36 -6.82
N LEU A 95 -14.26 1.34 -5.98
CA LEU A 95 -13.26 2.10 -5.22
C LEU A 95 -12.49 1.23 -4.23
N GLU A 96 -13.16 0.27 -3.59
CA GLU A 96 -12.50 -0.71 -2.72
C GLU A 96 -11.53 -1.61 -3.50
N LEU A 97 -11.95 -2.11 -4.67
CA LEU A 97 -11.09 -2.94 -5.53
C LEU A 97 -9.86 -2.19 -6.04
N VAL A 98 -10.02 -0.95 -6.50
CA VAL A 98 -8.91 -0.08 -6.92
C VAL A 98 -7.93 0.13 -5.77
N ALA A 99 -8.42 0.41 -4.56
CA ALA A 99 -7.57 0.62 -3.40
C ALA A 99 -6.78 -0.64 -3.01
N ILE A 100 -7.42 -1.82 -3.06
CA ILE A 100 -6.75 -3.11 -2.80
C ILE A 100 -5.67 -3.38 -3.85
N ILE A 101 -5.98 -3.17 -5.12
CA ILE A 101 -5.04 -3.35 -6.24
C ILE A 101 -3.84 -2.44 -6.09
N THR A 102 -4.06 -1.17 -5.74
CA THR A 102 -2.99 -0.19 -5.53
C THR A 102 -2.01 -0.66 -4.44
N ILE A 103 -2.52 -1.17 -3.31
CA ILE A 103 -1.67 -1.70 -2.23
C ILE A 103 -0.89 -2.91 -2.71
N LEU A 104 -1.53 -3.83 -3.42
CA LEU A 104 -0.89 -5.05 -3.92
C LEU A 104 0.30 -4.72 -4.82
N PHE A 105 0.13 -3.82 -5.78
CA PHE A 105 1.24 -3.41 -6.67
C PHE A 105 2.31 -2.60 -5.95
N THR A 106 1.94 -1.84 -4.92
CA THR A 106 2.92 -1.15 -4.07
C THR A 106 3.79 -2.15 -3.31
N ILE A 107 3.20 -3.20 -2.75
CA ILE A 107 3.93 -4.29 -2.10
C ILE A 107 4.87 -4.97 -3.11
N ILE A 108 4.40 -5.25 -4.34
CA ILE A 108 5.24 -5.82 -5.41
C ILE A 108 6.42 -4.91 -5.72
N GLY A 109 6.20 -3.60 -5.89
CA GLY A 109 7.29 -2.66 -6.15
C GLY A 109 8.30 -2.58 -5.00
N ILE A 110 7.85 -2.62 -3.75
CA ILE A 110 8.71 -2.74 -2.57
C ILE A 110 9.53 -4.04 -2.65
N MET A 111 8.91 -5.18 -2.92
CA MET A 111 9.59 -6.47 -3.04
C MET A 111 10.64 -6.48 -4.16
N VAL A 112 10.32 -5.93 -5.33
CA VAL A 112 11.25 -5.80 -6.46
C VAL A 112 12.43 -4.89 -6.08
N GLY A 113 12.16 -3.76 -5.43
CA GLY A 113 13.22 -2.87 -4.96
C GLY A 113 14.14 -3.55 -3.94
N PHE A 114 13.57 -4.32 -3.03
CA PHE A 114 14.30 -5.09 -2.03
C PHE A 114 15.12 -6.23 -2.65
N TYR A 115 14.59 -6.86 -3.69
CA TYR A 115 15.29 -7.87 -4.49
C TYR A 115 16.52 -7.28 -5.17
N TYR A 116 16.41 -6.12 -5.82
CA TYR A 116 17.57 -5.43 -6.42
C TYR A 116 18.59 -5.03 -5.36
N LEU A 117 18.15 -4.54 -4.20
CA LEU A 117 19.04 -4.15 -3.13
C LEU A 117 19.85 -5.35 -2.58
N ASN A 118 19.24 -6.54 -2.52
CA ASN A 118 19.89 -7.77 -2.06
C ASN A 118 20.95 -8.32 -3.03
N GLN A 119 20.83 -7.99 -4.32
CA GLN A 119 21.83 -8.39 -5.30
C GLN A 119 23.14 -7.60 -5.13
N GLU A 120 23.02 -6.33 -4.74
CA GLU A 120 24.14 -5.40 -4.65
C GLU A 120 24.77 -5.38 -3.25
N MET A 121 23.92 -5.41 -2.23
CA MET A 121 24.34 -5.58 -0.85
C MET A 121 23.92 -6.98 -0.41
N LYS A 122 24.88 -7.80 0.04
CA LYS A 122 24.58 -9.09 0.72
C LYS A 122 23.94 -8.82 2.07
N ILE A 123 22.72 -8.31 2.07
CA ILE A 123 22.03 -7.88 3.28
C ILE A 123 21.46 -9.11 3.97
N ARG A 124 21.96 -9.40 5.17
CA ARG A 124 21.21 -10.24 6.11
C ARG A 124 20.06 -9.42 6.67
N TYR A 125 18.87 -9.57 6.09
CA TYR A 125 17.66 -8.84 6.52
C TYR A 125 17.37 -8.94 8.02
N ARG A 126 17.63 -10.11 8.61
CA ARG A 126 17.51 -10.33 10.05
C ARG A 126 18.41 -9.41 10.86
N MET A 127 19.61 -9.10 10.39
CA MET A 127 20.56 -8.23 11.08
C MET A 127 20.09 -6.78 11.08
N ILE A 128 19.66 -6.25 9.93
CA ILE A 128 19.21 -4.85 9.81
C ILE A 128 17.97 -4.58 10.67
N LEU A 129 16.99 -5.50 10.71
CA LEU A 129 15.80 -5.30 11.54
C LEU A 129 16.13 -5.35 13.04
N ILE A 130 17.02 -6.25 13.46
CA ILE A 130 17.41 -6.36 14.86
C ILE A 130 18.26 -5.16 15.29
N GLU A 131 19.27 -4.78 14.51
CA GLU A 131 20.12 -3.62 14.79
C GLU A 131 19.34 -2.31 14.72
N GLY A 132 18.43 -2.17 13.77
CA GLY A 132 17.54 -1.02 13.65
C GLY A 132 16.59 -0.89 14.84
N PHE A 133 15.96 -1.99 15.28
CA PHE A 133 15.11 -1.99 16.48
C PHE A 133 15.91 -1.70 17.75
N LEU A 134 17.10 -2.30 17.89
CA LEU A 134 17.99 -2.05 19.02
C LEU A 134 18.42 -0.58 19.09
N PHE A 135 18.78 0.03 17.95
CA PHE A 135 19.10 1.45 17.86
C PHE A 135 17.92 2.32 18.31
N TYR A 136 16.72 2.05 17.81
CA TYR A 136 15.51 2.80 18.22
C TYR A 136 15.21 2.63 19.72
N TRP A 137 15.38 1.42 20.24
CA TRP A 137 15.19 1.13 21.66
C TRP A 137 16.21 1.88 22.53
N GLU A 138 17.48 1.89 22.13
CA GLU A 138 18.52 2.68 22.80
C GLU A 138 18.25 4.18 22.70
N PHE A 139 17.85 4.68 21.53
CA PHE A 139 17.50 6.08 21.33
C PHE A 139 16.32 6.49 22.21
N PHE A 140 15.27 5.67 22.27
CA PHE A 140 14.11 5.90 23.12
C PHE A 140 14.46 5.87 24.60
N LYS A 141 15.29 4.90 25.04
CA LYS A 141 15.83 4.86 26.40
C LYS A 141 16.59 6.14 26.76
N ARG A 142 17.44 6.63 25.86
CA ARG A 142 18.19 7.90 26.05
C ARG A 142 17.26 9.12 26.13
N LEU A 143 16.14 9.09 25.43
CA LEU A 143 15.15 10.17 25.46
C LEU A 143 14.39 10.23 26.79
N ILE A 144 14.06 9.07 27.38
CA ILE A 144 13.31 8.98 28.63
C ILE A 144 14.23 9.14 29.86
N HIS A 145 15.47 8.68 29.79
CA HIS A 145 16.44 8.78 30.90
C HIS A 145 17.73 9.50 30.45
N PRO A 146 17.72 10.84 30.39
CA PRO A 146 18.89 11.62 29.97
C PRO A 146 20.07 11.60 30.97
N GLY A 147 19.93 10.99 32.16
CA GLY A 147 20.85 11.15 33.30
C GLY A 147 21.98 10.11 33.46
N ASP A 148 22.03 9.00 32.73
CA ASP A 148 22.97 7.89 33.01
C ASP A 148 24.42 8.09 32.51
N LYS A 149 24.79 9.31 32.12
CA LYS A 149 26.14 9.60 31.60
C LYS A 149 27.25 9.76 32.65
N GLN A 150 26.94 9.76 33.95
CA GLN A 150 27.96 10.08 34.98
C GLN A 150 28.66 8.89 35.65
N LYS A 151 28.29 7.63 35.37
CA LYS A 151 28.89 6.46 36.09
C LYS A 151 29.88 5.60 35.31
N LEU A 152 30.21 5.93 34.06
CA LEU A 152 31.11 5.09 33.24
C LEU A 152 32.53 5.67 33.02
N TYR A 153 32.89 6.75 33.73
CA TYR A 153 34.23 7.35 33.68
C TYR A 153 34.75 7.73 35.09
N PHE A 154 34.60 6.82 36.05
CA PHE A 154 35.34 6.82 37.32
C PHE A 154 35.74 5.40 37.68
#